data_AF-E0CYW2-F1
#
_entry.id   AF-E0CYW2-F1
#
_cell.length_a   1.000
_cell.length_b   1.000
_cell.length_c   1.000
_cell.angle_alpha   90.00
_cell.angle_beta   90.00
_cell.angle_gamma   90.00
#
_symmetry.space_group_name_H-M   'P 1'
#
loop_
_entity.id
_entity.type
_entity.pdbx_description
1 polymer ?
#
loop_
_entity_poly.entity_id
_entity_poly.type
_entity_poly.pdbx_seq_one_letter_code
_entity_poly.pdbx_strand_id
1 'polypeptide(L)'
;MAAAPFLKHWRTTFERVEKFVSPIYFTDCNLRGRLFGDSCSVTLSSFLTPERLPYEKAVQQNFSPAQVGDSFGPTWWTCWFRVELVIPEVWVGQEVHLCWESDGESLVWRDGEPVQGLTKEGEKTSYVLSERLRASDPRSLTLYVEVACNGLLGAGKGSMIAAPDPEKMFQLSQAKLAVFHRDVHSLLVDLELLLGVAKPGFGPSRRL
;
A
#
# COMPACT_ATOMS: atom_id res chain seq x y z
N MET A 1 10.90 -52.03 10.18
CA MET A 1 11.53 -50.81 9.63
C MET A 1 11.54 -49.76 10.72
N ALA A 2 12.71 -49.28 11.16
CA ALA A 2 12.79 -48.18 12.12
C ALA A 2 12.39 -46.88 11.40
N ALA A 3 11.45 -46.12 11.97
CA ALA A 3 11.06 -44.82 11.44
C ALA A 3 12.27 -43.86 11.51
N ALA A 4 12.55 -43.14 10.42
CA ALA A 4 13.62 -42.15 10.39
C ALA A 4 13.39 -41.09 11.50
N PRO A 5 14.42 -40.73 12.28
CA PRO A 5 14.25 -39.76 13.35
C PRO A 5 13.89 -38.38 12.77
N PHE A 6 12.78 -37.82 13.23
CA PHE A 6 12.28 -36.52 12.78
C PHE A 6 12.94 -35.40 13.57
N LEU A 7 14.18 -35.07 13.22
CA LEU A 7 14.89 -33.93 13.81
C LEU A 7 14.47 -32.65 13.08
N LYS A 8 13.36 -32.03 13.51
CA LYS A 8 13.04 -30.65 13.09
C LYS A 8 13.87 -29.67 13.92
N HIS A 9 14.89 -29.09 13.29
CA HIS A 9 15.63 -28.00 13.91
C HIS A 9 14.74 -26.74 13.97
N TRP A 10 14.52 -26.22 15.18
CA TRP A 10 13.59 -25.12 15.42
C TRP A 10 13.92 -23.89 14.56
N ARG A 11 15.21 -23.52 14.51
CA ARG A 11 15.69 -22.33 13.79
C ARG A 11 15.37 -22.39 12.31
N THR A 12 15.61 -23.55 11.69
CA THR A 12 15.35 -23.76 10.26
C THR A 12 13.86 -23.73 9.97
N THR A 13 13.04 -24.25 10.88
CA THR A 13 11.57 -24.21 10.74
C THR A 13 11.08 -22.76 10.84
N PHE A 14 11.58 -22.00 11.82
CA PHE A 14 11.24 -20.60 12.03
C PHE A 14 11.60 -19.72 10.82
N GLU A 15 12.85 -19.79 10.35
CA GLU A 15 13.34 -19.02 9.20
C GLU A 15 12.55 -19.34 7.91
N ARG A 16 12.07 -20.58 7.75
CA ARG A 16 11.21 -20.95 6.60
C ARG A 16 9.86 -20.26 6.65
N VAL A 17 9.22 -20.21 7.82
CA VAL A 17 7.93 -19.53 7.99
C VAL A 17 8.11 -18.02 7.82
N GLU A 18 9.18 -17.43 8.38
CA GLU A 18 9.52 -16.02 8.20
C GLU A 18 9.66 -15.65 6.71
N LYS A 19 10.35 -16.48 5.92
CA LYS A 19 10.47 -16.30 4.46
C LYS A 19 9.14 -16.49 3.72
N PHE A 20 8.25 -17.35 4.22
CA PHE A 20 6.95 -17.60 3.60
C PHE A 20 5.98 -16.42 3.73
N VAL A 21 6.12 -15.60 4.77
CA VAL A 21 5.32 -14.37 4.98
C VAL A 21 6.07 -13.08 4.64
N SER A 22 7.31 -13.19 4.15
CA SER A 22 8.20 -12.05 3.94
C SER A 22 7.69 -11.10 2.85
N PRO A 23 7.78 -9.77 3.05
CA PRO A 23 7.53 -8.81 1.97
C PRO A 23 8.69 -8.70 0.97
N ILE A 24 9.82 -9.38 1.20
CA ILE A 24 11.05 -9.23 0.39
C ILE A 24 11.44 -10.54 -0.29
N TYR A 25 11.36 -11.66 0.43
CA TYR A 25 11.87 -12.95 -0.06
C TYR A 25 10.79 -13.78 -0.74
N PHE A 26 11.07 -14.27 -1.95
CA PHE A 26 10.20 -15.18 -2.70
C PHE A 26 8.80 -14.60 -2.95
N THR A 27 8.69 -13.28 -3.14
CA THR A 27 7.40 -12.58 -3.37
C THR A 27 6.71 -12.98 -4.66
N ASP A 28 7.37 -13.73 -5.54
CA ASP A 28 6.80 -14.38 -6.71
C ASP A 28 5.91 -15.58 -6.35
N CYS A 29 6.12 -16.22 -5.19
CA CYS A 29 5.43 -17.47 -4.84
C CYS A 29 5.01 -17.62 -3.38
N ASN A 30 5.52 -16.79 -2.47
CA ASN A 30 5.20 -16.85 -1.05
C ASN A 30 3.78 -16.33 -0.74
N LEU A 31 3.35 -16.43 0.51
CA LEU A 31 1.97 -16.06 0.88
C LEU A 31 1.70 -14.57 0.67
N ARG A 32 2.65 -13.70 1.03
CA ARG A 32 2.47 -12.24 0.93
C ARG A 32 2.40 -11.77 -0.53
N GLY A 33 3.15 -12.42 -1.42
CA GLY A 33 3.09 -12.23 -2.87
C GLY A 33 1.76 -12.62 -3.51
N ARG A 34 0.94 -13.41 -2.82
CA ARG A 34 -0.41 -13.80 -3.26
C ARG A 34 -1.52 -12.88 -2.75
N LEU A 35 -1.19 -11.85 -1.96
CA LEU A 35 -2.17 -10.95 -1.33
C LEU A 35 -3.03 -10.23 -2.37
N PHE A 36 -2.42 -9.83 -3.49
CA PHE A 36 -3.10 -9.23 -4.61
C PHE A 36 -3.02 -10.16 -5.83
N GLY A 37 -4.15 -10.34 -6.51
CA GLY A 37 -4.26 -11.15 -7.72
C GLY A 37 -4.15 -10.30 -8.99
N ASP A 38 -5.08 -10.53 -9.91
CA ASP A 38 -5.18 -9.78 -11.16
C ASP A 38 -5.21 -8.27 -10.89
N SER A 39 -4.58 -7.50 -11.78
CA SER A 39 -4.50 -6.04 -11.66
C SER A 39 -4.64 -5.36 -13.01
N CYS A 40 -5.08 -4.10 -12.99
CA CYS A 40 -5.15 -3.26 -14.19
C CYS A 40 -4.69 -1.84 -13.88
N SER A 41 -4.17 -1.17 -14.90
CA SER A 41 -3.71 0.23 -14.81
C SER A 41 -4.88 1.19 -14.59
N VAL A 42 -4.56 2.35 -14.04
CA VAL A 42 -5.46 3.51 -13.94
C VAL A 42 -4.93 4.65 -14.81
N THR A 43 -5.81 5.58 -15.20
CA THR A 43 -5.41 6.81 -15.88
C THR A 43 -5.19 7.90 -14.84
N LEU A 44 -4.05 8.58 -14.93
CA LEU A 44 -3.62 9.58 -13.96
C LEU A 44 -3.43 10.94 -14.62
N SER A 45 -3.83 11.97 -13.88
CA SER A 45 -3.41 13.33 -14.12
C SER A 45 -3.13 14.01 -12.78
N SER A 46 -2.25 15.01 -12.75
CA SER A 46 -1.82 15.65 -11.52
C SER A 46 -1.85 17.18 -11.61
N PHE A 47 -2.04 17.81 -10.45
CA PHE A 47 -1.98 19.24 -10.23
C PHE A 47 -1.16 19.49 -8.96
N LEU A 48 -0.12 20.32 -9.07
CA LEU A 48 0.84 20.58 -8.00
C LEU A 48 0.71 22.02 -7.52
N THR A 49 0.68 22.23 -6.20
CA THR A 49 0.51 23.55 -5.60
C THR A 49 1.27 23.68 -4.27
N PRO A 50 1.82 24.87 -3.94
CA PRO A 50 2.33 25.16 -2.60
C PRO A 50 1.21 25.38 -1.56
N GLU A 51 -0.03 25.57 -2.00
CA GLU A 51 -1.17 25.87 -1.13
C GLU A 51 -1.88 24.59 -0.64
N ARG A 52 -2.45 24.65 0.58
CA ARG A 52 -3.36 23.64 1.09
C ARG A 52 -4.80 23.99 0.70
N LEU A 53 -5.20 23.54 -0.48
CA LEU A 53 -6.53 23.81 -1.03
C LEU A 53 -7.59 22.85 -0.43
N PRO A 54 -8.81 23.34 -0.14
CA PRO A 54 -9.94 22.45 0.10
C PRO A 54 -10.32 21.70 -1.18
N TYR A 55 -10.95 20.54 -1.02
CA TYR A 55 -11.29 19.63 -2.11
C TYR A 55 -12.01 20.32 -3.28
N GLU A 56 -13.03 21.15 -3.00
CA GLU A 56 -13.87 21.78 -4.04
C GLU A 56 -13.06 22.72 -4.94
N LYS A 57 -11.98 23.31 -4.39
CA LYS A 57 -11.07 24.16 -5.15
C LYS A 57 -10.03 23.35 -5.91
N ALA A 58 -9.53 22.27 -5.32
CA ALA A 58 -8.51 21.42 -5.92
C ALA A 58 -9.03 20.68 -7.15
N VAL A 59 -10.23 20.12 -7.09
CA VAL A 59 -10.79 19.33 -8.22
C VAL A 59 -11.17 20.17 -9.44
N GLN A 60 -11.27 21.49 -9.29
CA GLN A 60 -11.52 22.45 -10.37
C GLN A 60 -10.25 22.92 -11.07
N GLN A 61 -9.07 22.54 -10.58
CA GLN A 61 -7.80 22.95 -11.17
C GLN A 61 -7.53 22.23 -12.50
N ASN A 62 -6.55 22.72 -13.24
CA ASN A 62 -6.10 22.08 -14.47
C ASN A 62 -5.10 20.97 -14.15
N PHE A 63 -5.52 19.72 -14.32
CA PHE A 63 -4.65 18.56 -14.15
C PHE A 63 -3.92 18.25 -15.47
N SER A 64 -2.61 18.03 -15.38
CA SER A 64 -1.76 17.59 -16.49
C SER A 64 -1.60 16.07 -16.46
N PRO A 65 -1.39 15.38 -17.60
CA PRO A 65 -1.14 13.93 -17.60
C PRO A 65 -0.01 13.53 -16.66
N ALA A 66 -0.17 12.42 -15.95
CA ALA A 66 0.82 11.86 -15.04
C ALA A 66 0.91 10.34 -15.19
N GLN A 67 1.98 9.75 -14.69
CA GLN A 67 2.20 8.30 -14.69
C GLN A 67 2.97 7.85 -13.44
N VAL A 68 2.90 6.55 -13.17
CA VAL A 68 3.77 5.92 -12.17
C VAL A 68 5.23 6.10 -12.58
N GLY A 69 6.06 6.53 -11.64
CA GLY A 69 7.47 6.90 -11.84
C GLY A 69 7.71 8.40 -11.89
N ASP A 70 6.67 9.23 -12.07
CA ASP A 70 6.82 10.68 -12.11
C ASP A 70 7.20 11.26 -10.74
N SER A 71 8.04 12.30 -10.78
CA SER A 71 8.46 13.08 -9.62
C SER A 71 7.65 14.37 -9.48
N PHE A 72 7.35 14.75 -8.23
CA PHE A 72 6.60 15.96 -7.86
C PHE A 72 7.13 16.55 -6.55
N GLY A 73 6.67 17.74 -6.17
CA GLY A 73 7.13 18.47 -4.98
C GLY A 73 7.52 19.91 -5.32
N PRO A 74 8.34 20.58 -4.50
CA PRO A 74 9.22 20.01 -3.48
C PRO A 74 8.54 19.89 -2.10
N THR A 75 9.35 19.70 -1.06
CA THR A 75 8.90 19.58 0.34
C THR A 75 7.87 20.64 0.72
N TRP A 76 6.84 20.20 1.46
CA TRP A 76 5.69 20.98 1.92
C TRP A 76 4.67 21.35 0.86
N TRP A 77 4.89 21.04 -0.42
CA TRP A 77 3.86 21.19 -1.45
C TRP A 77 2.79 20.10 -1.35
N THR A 78 1.65 20.32 -2.01
CA THR A 78 0.61 19.32 -2.19
C THR A 78 0.48 19.00 -3.67
N CYS A 79 0.52 17.71 -4.01
CA CYS A 79 0.22 17.22 -5.34
C CYS A 79 -1.12 16.49 -5.30
N TRP A 80 -2.09 16.98 -6.05
CA TRP A 80 -3.37 16.32 -6.26
C TRP A 80 -3.29 15.43 -7.48
N PHE A 81 -3.73 14.18 -7.36
CA PHE A 81 -3.88 13.27 -8.48
C PHE A 81 -5.36 13.00 -8.71
N ARG A 82 -5.80 13.15 -9.97
CA ARG A 82 -7.08 12.63 -10.43
C ARG A 82 -6.85 11.24 -10.98
N VAL A 83 -7.54 10.27 -10.39
CA VAL A 83 -7.42 8.83 -10.68
C VAL A 83 -8.70 8.38 -11.36
N GLU A 84 -8.62 8.19 -12.67
CA GLU A 84 -9.73 7.70 -13.48
C GLU A 84 -9.56 6.20 -13.69
N LEU A 85 -10.55 5.43 -13.26
CA LEU A 85 -10.44 3.98 -13.14
C LEU A 85 -11.64 3.26 -13.76
N VAL A 86 -11.38 2.09 -14.35
CA VAL A 86 -12.38 1.21 -14.93
C VAL A 86 -12.18 -0.20 -14.37
N ILE A 87 -13.16 -0.70 -13.62
CA ILE A 87 -13.09 -2.02 -12.99
C ILE A 87 -13.54 -3.09 -14.00
N PRO A 88 -12.70 -4.10 -14.33
CA PRO A 88 -13.07 -5.19 -15.22
C PRO A 88 -14.32 -5.96 -14.77
N GLU A 89 -15.18 -6.34 -15.72
CA GLU A 89 -16.41 -7.10 -15.43
C GLU A 89 -16.12 -8.48 -14.85
N VAL A 90 -15.03 -9.12 -15.26
CA VAL A 90 -14.58 -10.42 -14.75
C VAL A 90 -14.31 -10.42 -13.23
N TRP A 91 -14.14 -9.25 -12.62
CA TRP A 91 -13.93 -9.13 -11.17
C TRP A 91 -15.24 -9.05 -10.36
N VAL A 92 -16.42 -9.20 -10.98
CA VAL A 92 -17.67 -9.30 -10.23
C VAL A 92 -17.60 -10.44 -9.20
N GLY A 93 -18.01 -10.14 -7.98
CA GLY A 93 -17.93 -11.03 -6.82
C GLY A 93 -16.61 -10.97 -6.07
N GLN A 94 -15.59 -10.28 -6.59
CA GLN A 94 -14.29 -10.12 -5.95
C GLN A 94 -14.22 -8.86 -5.09
N GLU A 95 -13.29 -8.85 -4.14
CA GLU A 95 -12.87 -7.66 -3.42
C GLU A 95 -11.85 -6.87 -4.27
N VAL A 96 -12.05 -5.57 -4.43
CA VAL A 96 -11.24 -4.71 -5.31
C VAL A 96 -10.65 -3.55 -4.52
N HIS A 97 -9.35 -3.37 -4.66
CA HIS A 97 -8.61 -2.29 -4.02
C HIS A 97 -8.02 -1.33 -5.05
N LEU A 98 -7.93 -0.06 -4.68
CA LEU A 98 -6.96 0.87 -5.26
C LEU A 98 -5.64 0.67 -4.51
N CYS A 99 -4.62 0.15 -5.17
CA CYS A 99 -3.27 0.11 -4.63
C CYS A 99 -2.54 1.41 -5.00
N TRP A 100 -2.03 2.10 -3.98
CA TRP A 100 -1.38 3.39 -4.13
C TRP A 100 -0.14 3.46 -3.25
N GLU A 101 0.99 3.79 -3.86
CA GLU A 101 2.22 4.07 -3.16
C GLU A 101 2.88 5.30 -3.77
N SER A 102 3.04 6.34 -2.95
CA SER A 102 3.86 7.49 -3.27
C SER A 102 4.77 7.79 -2.09
N ASP A 103 5.82 8.54 -2.34
CA ASP A 103 6.47 9.25 -1.25
C ASP A 103 5.48 10.29 -0.70
N GLY A 104 5.66 10.64 0.57
CA GLY A 104 4.77 11.57 1.24
C GLY A 104 3.58 10.90 1.93
N GLU A 105 2.65 11.71 2.43
CA GLU A 105 1.39 11.27 3.01
C GLU A 105 0.26 11.49 2.02
N SER A 106 -0.57 10.48 1.79
CA SER A 106 -1.66 10.54 0.82
C SER A 106 -3.03 10.48 1.52
N LEU A 107 -4.02 11.17 0.97
CA LEU A 107 -5.42 11.11 1.39
C LEU A 107 -6.29 10.83 0.17
N VAL A 108 -7.04 9.72 0.23
CA VAL A 108 -8.02 9.36 -0.80
C VAL A 108 -9.31 10.13 -0.54
N TRP A 109 -9.82 10.75 -1.60
CA TRP A 109 -11.09 11.43 -1.66
C TRP A 109 -12.02 10.71 -2.63
N ARG A 110 -13.26 10.48 -2.21
CA ARG A 110 -14.30 9.83 -3.00
C ARG A 110 -15.59 10.62 -2.85
N ASP A 111 -16.17 11.03 -3.98
CA ASP A 111 -17.44 11.75 -4.02
C ASP A 111 -17.47 13.02 -3.12
N GLY A 112 -16.31 13.68 -2.97
CA GLY A 112 -16.16 14.87 -2.11
C GLY A 112 -15.73 14.60 -0.67
N GLU A 113 -15.75 13.35 -0.23
CA GLU A 113 -15.46 12.99 1.15
C GLU A 113 -14.04 12.41 1.31
N PRO A 114 -13.30 12.79 2.37
CA PRO A 114 -12.02 12.17 2.68
C PRO A 114 -12.26 10.79 3.30
N VAL A 115 -11.83 9.72 2.61
CA VAL A 115 -12.18 8.34 3.01
C VAL A 115 -11.04 7.57 3.68
N GLN A 116 -9.78 7.78 3.28
CA GLN A 116 -8.67 7.04 3.88
C GLN A 116 -7.29 7.71 3.65
N GLY A 117 -6.47 7.77 4.70
CA GLY A 117 -5.05 8.10 4.59
C GLY A 117 -4.19 6.89 4.18
N LEU A 118 -3.24 7.11 3.28
CA LEU A 118 -2.29 6.12 2.76
C LEU A 118 -0.85 6.61 2.93
N THR A 119 0.06 5.68 3.23
CA THR A 119 1.48 5.96 3.43
C THR A 119 2.31 4.69 3.27
N LYS A 120 3.48 4.79 2.64
CA LYS A 120 4.49 3.71 2.61
C LYS A 120 5.05 3.42 4.00
N GLU A 121 5.37 4.46 4.77
CA GLU A 121 6.02 4.37 6.08
C GLU A 121 5.13 3.66 7.12
N GLY A 122 3.80 3.83 7.01
CA GLY A 122 2.81 3.16 7.86
C GLY A 122 2.21 1.89 7.25
N GLU A 123 2.78 1.38 6.16
CA GLU A 123 2.32 0.18 5.43
C GLU A 123 0.83 0.21 5.02
N LYS A 124 0.26 1.41 4.84
CA LYS A 124 -1.12 1.63 4.38
C LYS A 124 -1.09 1.98 2.89
N THR A 125 -0.94 0.96 2.04
CA THR A 125 -0.69 1.12 0.60
C THR A 125 -1.89 0.75 -0.29
N SER A 126 -3.08 0.54 0.29
CA SER A 126 -4.29 0.32 -0.50
C SER A 126 -5.56 0.82 0.18
N TYR A 127 -6.54 1.20 -0.63
CA TYR A 127 -7.90 1.58 -0.23
C TYR A 127 -8.91 0.56 -0.78
N VAL A 128 -9.82 0.09 0.07
CA VAL A 128 -10.89 -0.84 -0.31
C VAL A 128 -11.92 -0.09 -1.15
N LEU A 129 -11.94 -0.33 -2.46
CA LEU A 129 -12.87 0.30 -3.37
C LEU A 129 -14.26 -0.35 -3.29
N SER A 130 -14.26 -1.68 -3.19
CA SER A 130 -15.44 -2.51 -2.93
C SER A 130 -15.02 -3.81 -2.25
N GLU A 131 -15.61 -4.12 -1.10
CA GLU A 131 -15.42 -5.41 -0.39
C GLU A 131 -15.94 -6.59 -1.21
N ARG A 132 -16.94 -6.34 -2.07
CA ARG A 132 -17.50 -7.33 -2.97
C ARG A 132 -18.21 -6.65 -4.12
N LEU A 133 -17.54 -6.62 -5.27
CA LEU A 133 -18.02 -5.96 -6.47
C LEU A 133 -19.30 -6.62 -7.00
N ARG A 134 -20.40 -5.86 -7.09
CA ARG A 134 -21.70 -6.35 -7.60
C ARG A 134 -21.83 -6.03 -9.08
N ALA A 135 -22.68 -6.75 -9.79
CA ALA A 135 -22.99 -6.46 -11.19
C ALA A 135 -23.54 -5.03 -11.39
N SER A 136 -24.34 -4.55 -10.43
CA SER A 136 -24.96 -3.22 -10.41
C SER A 136 -24.00 -2.07 -10.06
N ASP A 137 -22.80 -2.36 -9.56
CA ASP A 137 -21.87 -1.32 -9.15
C ASP A 137 -21.30 -0.57 -10.38
N PRO A 138 -21.07 0.75 -10.26
CA PRO A 138 -20.46 1.53 -11.33
C PRO A 138 -19.07 0.97 -11.68
N ARG A 139 -18.81 0.80 -12.97
CA ARG A 139 -17.51 0.30 -13.48
C ARG A 139 -16.48 1.41 -13.62
N SER A 140 -16.93 2.60 -13.98
CA SER A 140 -16.09 3.78 -14.15
C SER A 140 -16.26 4.68 -12.95
N LEU A 141 -15.16 5.04 -12.30
CA LEU A 141 -15.14 5.95 -11.17
C LEU A 141 -13.98 6.93 -11.34
N THR A 142 -14.12 8.08 -10.70
CA THR A 142 -13.04 9.05 -10.53
C THR A 142 -12.81 9.24 -9.04
N LEU A 143 -11.57 9.02 -8.62
CA LEU A 143 -11.10 9.32 -7.28
C LEU A 143 -10.09 10.45 -7.35
N TYR A 144 -9.89 11.13 -6.22
CA TYR A 144 -8.78 12.06 -6.06
C TYR A 144 -7.86 11.57 -4.95
N VAL A 145 -6.56 11.72 -5.14
CA VAL A 145 -5.56 11.45 -4.11
C VAL A 145 -4.78 12.73 -3.87
N GLU A 146 -4.93 13.30 -2.69
CA GLU A 146 -4.15 14.44 -2.24
C GLU A 146 -2.86 13.92 -1.60
N VAL A 147 -1.70 14.31 -2.11
CA VAL A 147 -0.40 13.88 -1.59
C VAL A 147 0.35 15.09 -1.02
N ALA A 148 0.59 15.07 0.29
CA ALA A 148 1.41 16.05 0.96
C ALA A 148 2.89 15.63 0.87
N CYS A 149 3.74 16.56 0.43
CA CYS A 149 5.17 16.34 0.22
C CYS A 149 5.95 16.42 1.55
N ASN A 150 5.69 15.47 2.44
CA ASN A 150 6.35 15.26 3.73
C ASN A 150 6.13 13.82 4.21
N GLY A 151 7.07 13.25 4.96
CA GLY A 151 6.86 11.96 5.63
C GLY A 151 6.01 12.10 6.89
N LEU A 152 5.68 10.97 7.54
CA LEU A 152 4.83 10.92 8.74
C LEU A 152 5.38 11.78 9.90
N LEU A 153 6.70 11.94 9.93
CA LEU A 153 7.42 12.69 10.97
C LEU A 153 8.10 13.93 10.39
N GLY A 154 7.56 14.48 9.29
CA GLY A 154 8.07 15.68 8.63
C GLY A 154 9.05 15.38 7.49
N ALA A 155 10.06 16.23 7.30
CA ALA A 155 10.94 16.19 6.12
C ALA A 155 12.44 16.35 6.44
N GLY A 156 12.85 15.94 7.65
CA GLY A 156 14.23 16.07 8.12
C GLY A 156 15.25 15.42 7.19
N LYS A 157 16.34 16.14 6.89
CA LYS A 157 17.40 15.68 5.98
C LYS A 157 18.35 14.72 6.71
N GLY A 158 18.28 13.43 6.38
CA GLY A 158 19.17 12.38 6.89
C GLY A 158 18.85 11.88 8.31
N SER A 159 18.11 12.63 9.13
CA SER A 159 17.53 12.15 10.38
C SER A 159 16.19 12.82 10.67
N MET A 160 15.38 12.20 11.53
CA MET A 160 14.03 12.64 11.88
C MET A 160 13.97 14.06 12.48
N ILE A 161 15.00 14.46 13.22
CA ILE A 161 15.05 15.75 13.93
C ILE A 161 15.91 16.81 13.21
N ALA A 162 16.48 16.46 12.06
CA ALA A 162 17.28 17.40 11.28
C ALA A 162 16.39 18.46 10.63
N ALA A 163 17.01 19.57 10.21
CA ALA A 163 16.34 20.57 9.41
C ALA A 163 15.75 19.94 8.12
N PRO A 164 14.57 20.39 7.66
CA PRO A 164 13.99 19.90 6.42
C PRO A 164 14.87 20.19 5.20
N ASP A 165 14.85 19.29 4.21
CA ASP A 165 15.39 19.60 2.88
C ASP A 165 14.30 20.30 2.05
N PRO A 166 14.41 21.62 1.78
CA PRO A 166 13.36 22.34 1.06
C PRO A 166 13.21 21.90 -0.40
N GLU A 167 14.23 21.25 -0.99
CA GLU A 167 14.26 20.87 -2.41
C GLU A 167 14.00 19.38 -2.63
N LYS A 168 13.65 18.62 -1.58
CA LYS A 168 13.36 17.19 -1.73
C LYS A 168 12.15 16.99 -2.65
N MET A 169 12.36 16.15 -3.66
CA MET A 169 11.32 15.67 -4.56
C MET A 169 10.75 14.34 -4.06
N PHE A 170 9.53 14.08 -4.48
CA PHE A 170 8.70 12.94 -4.11
C PHE A 170 8.30 12.19 -5.37
N GLN A 171 8.11 10.88 -5.29
CA GLN A 171 7.78 10.05 -6.45
C GLN A 171 6.52 9.23 -6.23
N LEU A 172 5.71 9.07 -7.29
CA LEU A 172 4.62 8.09 -7.34
C LEU A 172 5.20 6.75 -7.79
N SER A 173 5.18 5.72 -6.94
CA SER A 173 5.76 4.40 -7.26
C SER A 173 4.73 3.34 -7.61
N GLN A 174 3.46 3.52 -7.21
CA GLN A 174 2.40 2.59 -7.55
C GLN A 174 1.03 3.29 -7.61
N ALA A 175 0.28 2.99 -8.67
CA ALA A 175 -1.13 3.33 -8.80
C ALA A 175 -1.78 2.30 -9.74
N LYS A 176 -2.63 1.43 -9.20
CA LYS A 176 -3.34 0.40 -9.96
C LYS A 176 -4.56 -0.09 -9.21
N LEU A 177 -5.50 -0.70 -9.93
CA LEU A 177 -6.51 -1.55 -9.30
C LEU A 177 -6.00 -2.98 -9.18
N ALA A 178 -6.38 -3.67 -8.12
CA ALA A 178 -6.10 -5.10 -7.99
C ALA A 178 -7.23 -5.82 -7.24
N VAL A 179 -7.40 -7.10 -7.57
CA VAL A 179 -8.21 -8.03 -6.77
C VAL A 179 -7.45 -8.33 -5.48
N PHE A 180 -8.13 -8.21 -4.35
CA PHE A 180 -7.60 -8.53 -3.04
C PHE A 180 -8.07 -9.91 -2.60
N HIS A 181 -7.14 -10.78 -2.23
CA HIS A 181 -7.45 -12.11 -1.73
C HIS A 181 -7.61 -12.07 -0.20
N ARG A 182 -8.85 -11.89 0.24
CA ARG A 182 -9.21 -11.76 1.66
C ARG A 182 -8.83 -12.98 2.49
N ASP A 183 -8.97 -14.17 1.92
CA ASP A 183 -8.57 -15.45 2.53
C ASP A 183 -7.05 -15.56 2.72
N VAL A 184 -6.27 -15.14 1.71
CA VAL A 184 -4.81 -15.03 1.80
C VAL A 184 -4.40 -14.05 2.88
N HIS A 185 -5.06 -12.88 2.95
CA HIS A 185 -4.81 -11.90 4.01
C HIS A 185 -5.08 -12.47 5.41
N SER A 186 -6.23 -13.14 5.61
CA SER A 186 -6.56 -13.77 6.89
C SER A 186 -5.49 -14.78 7.31
N LEU A 187 -5.08 -15.66 6.40
CA LEU A 187 -4.01 -16.64 6.67
C LEU A 187 -2.66 -15.96 6.95
N LEU A 188 -2.34 -14.87 6.25
CA LEU A 188 -1.11 -14.11 6.44
C LEU A 188 -1.07 -13.52 7.86
N VAL A 189 -2.15 -12.87 8.29
CA VAL A 189 -2.27 -12.32 9.65
C VAL A 189 -2.15 -13.40 10.72
N ASP A 190 -2.83 -14.55 10.53
CA ASP A 190 -2.74 -15.68 11.46
C ASP A 190 -1.30 -16.19 11.58
N LEU A 191 -0.58 -16.32 10.47
CA LEU A 191 0.82 -16.78 10.48
C LEU A 191 1.79 -15.73 11.05
N GLU A 192 1.60 -14.45 10.76
CA GLU A 192 2.40 -13.37 11.34
C GLU A 192 2.22 -13.31 12.86
N LEU A 193 0.99 -13.48 13.36
CA LEU A 193 0.68 -13.58 14.78
C LEU A 193 1.38 -14.79 15.42
N LEU A 194 1.24 -15.99 14.84
CA LEU A 194 1.85 -17.21 15.34
C LEU A 194 3.38 -17.14 15.33
N LEU A 195 3.97 -16.54 14.28
CA LEU A 195 5.41 -16.31 14.19
C LEU A 195 5.89 -15.35 15.28
N GLY A 196 5.13 -14.30 15.54
CA GLY A 196 5.37 -13.37 16.65
C GLY A 196 5.40 -14.09 18.00
N VAL A 197 4.44 -14.97 18.26
CA VAL A 197 4.38 -15.80 19.49
C VAL A 197 5.54 -16.79 19.57
N ALA A 198 5.96 -17.38 18.44
CA ALA A 198 7.04 -18.34 18.39
C ALA A 198 8.45 -17.72 18.49
N LYS A 199 8.57 -16.40 18.31
CA LYS A 199 9.86 -15.70 18.27
C LYS A 199 10.57 -15.82 19.64
N PRO A 200 11.85 -16.24 19.69
CA PRO A 200 12.58 -16.39 20.94
C PRO A 200 12.65 -15.06 21.69
N GLY A 201 12.06 -15.00 22.88
CA GLY A 201 11.97 -13.78 23.70
C GLY A 201 10.74 -13.73 24.63
N PHE A 202 9.69 -14.50 24.31
CA PHE A 202 8.45 -14.60 25.11
C PHE A 202 8.32 -15.89 25.96
N GLY A 203 9.39 -16.68 26.07
CA GLY A 203 9.42 -17.90 26.91
C GLY A 203 10.79 -18.09 27.57
N PRO A 204 10.88 -18.88 28.66
CA PRO A 204 12.12 -19.02 29.42
C PRO A 204 13.24 -19.47 28.48
N SER A 205 14.36 -18.75 28.53
CA SER A 205 15.57 -19.05 27.76
C SER A 205 15.87 -20.54 27.85
N ARG A 206 15.56 -21.29 26.79
CA ARG A 206 16.06 -22.65 26.65
C ARG A 206 17.54 -22.52 26.29
N ARG A 207 18.35 -22.26 27.32
CA ARG A 207 19.77 -22.61 27.29
C ARG A 207 19.80 -24.13 27.15
N LEU A 208 20.30 -24.59 26.01
CA LEU A 208 20.82 -25.95 25.89
C LEU A 208 22.06 -26.06 26.79
#